data_AF-A0A8B7ZQI9-F1
#
_entry.id   AF-A0A8B7ZQI9-F1
#
_cell.length_a   1.000
_cell.length_b   1.000
_cell.length_c   1.000
_cell.angle_alpha   90.00
_cell.angle_beta   90.00
_cell.angle_gamma   90.00
#
_symmetry.space_group_name_H-M   'P 1'
#
loop_
_entity.id
_entity.type
_entity.pdbx_description
1 polymer ?
#
loop_
_entity_poly.entity_id
_entity_poly.type
_entity_poly.pdbx_seq_one_letter_code
_entity_poly.pdbx_strand_id
1 'polypeptide(L)'
;MASATGDNPVSLKLHLWDNGGDSVYQSMQQFFRPTEAVYLLVFSLEDARQDEEKQLQRLRQWLFTIKAQSKRIQDSQENEESDPNTLIFVVGTHRDSVSKDFLSHFAGKIDEALYKDFCCILAINGDKGPLYVVENSKVMDQDGIHLRSSVIRLAKKTSYMKELFPIRHLRILNKVRDRQSRGLLPWIMKISDLLQDIAEENMSVAELQQVLVSLHRTGDVIYRYDDQVLNRYVVVSPGVLMDVLQAIVSIPQRESRKRSQARDWLDLETKGIVSQNLIQTIVGPDDTLLPCLRLMEAYNLLIPVYSSALMSCPQTPSLQEQDTDPSLSLASGQLPNYCILPSHLPDFTGEEADFWVPAEDDEVYIFDFKHVSPKPIFHRLLAKLWCERDIQDSKHESVFKTRGRFRLKGTNLYVVRLQQITCSQNTIEVTIHHNISNNRCNLQVLQYLRGLLEEIRCMDFPELPYTCGPICDTCSSDGLLKILKICGHDEAFPIANMQCKAFMQEGRYHEVHLTPQLKVTCGKRRTSSCVSSDSACSLTPRDGRSSSFINELVVGENSDRMTVIGEVHNSTFNMQRTEASPYDTNAQNSEGTTTRERAGDTLQ
;
A
#
# COMPACT_ATOMS: atom_id res chain seq x y z
N MET A 1 49.01 18.22 -15.75
CA MET A 1 48.88 17.76 -14.35
C MET A 1 48.39 18.92 -13.52
N ALA A 2 47.19 18.81 -12.95
CA ALA A 2 46.68 19.71 -11.92
C ALA A 2 46.00 18.84 -10.86
N SER A 3 46.36 19.01 -9.59
CA SER A 3 45.88 18.16 -8.50
C SER A 3 44.44 18.51 -8.14
N ALA A 4 43.48 17.75 -8.67
CA ALA A 4 42.08 17.82 -8.25
C ALA A 4 41.84 17.02 -6.95
N THR A 5 42.63 17.29 -5.92
CA THR A 5 42.38 16.84 -4.54
C THR A 5 41.30 17.73 -3.94
N GLY A 6 40.07 17.48 -4.37
CA GLY A 6 38.85 18.13 -3.88
C GLY A 6 37.88 17.08 -3.36
N ASP A 7 38.20 16.48 -2.22
CA ASP A 7 37.23 15.72 -1.42
C ASP A 7 36.15 16.68 -0.89
N ASN A 8 35.21 17.05 -1.77
CA ASN A 8 33.90 17.47 -1.33
C ASN A 8 33.21 16.20 -0.81
N PRO A 9 33.02 16.03 0.52
CA PRO A 9 32.31 14.86 1.02
C PRO A 9 30.92 14.83 0.40
N VAL A 10 30.57 13.69 -0.21
CA VAL A 10 29.25 13.51 -0.84
C VAL A 10 28.18 13.79 0.22
N SER A 11 27.49 14.92 0.08
CA SER A 11 26.54 15.37 1.07
C SER A 11 25.29 14.50 1.00
N LEU A 12 24.91 13.92 2.14
CA LEU A 12 23.66 13.18 2.27
C LEU A 12 22.50 14.14 1.99
N LYS A 13 21.73 13.85 0.94
CA LYS A 13 20.48 14.54 0.63
C LYS A 13 19.33 13.69 1.14
N LEU A 14 18.45 14.29 1.92
CA LEU A 14 17.21 13.68 2.40
C LEU A 14 16.03 14.44 1.79
N HIS A 15 15.08 13.71 1.23
CA HIS A 15 13.82 14.24 0.71
C HIS A 15 12.71 13.89 1.70
N LEU A 16 12.03 14.90 2.23
CA LEU A 16 10.94 14.70 3.18
C LEU A 16 9.62 14.58 2.41
N TRP A 17 8.88 13.51 2.68
CA TRP A 17 7.55 13.26 2.13
C TRP A 17 6.55 13.19 3.28
N ASP A 18 5.52 14.04 3.25
CA ASP A 18 4.40 13.99 4.19
C ASP A 18 3.23 13.21 3.58
N ASN A 19 3.23 11.90 3.83
CA ASN A 19 2.17 11.00 3.39
C ASN A 19 1.04 11.01 4.42
N GLY A 20 0.17 12.02 4.34
CA GLY A 20 -0.89 12.31 5.31
C GLY A 20 -1.62 11.08 5.87
N GLY A 21 -1.76 11.04 7.20
CA GLY A 21 -2.23 9.87 7.94
C GLY A 21 -3.73 9.55 7.82
N ASP A 22 -4.50 10.34 7.06
CA ASP A 22 -5.94 10.12 6.95
C ASP A 22 -6.32 8.80 6.27
N SER A 23 -7.40 8.19 6.76
CA SER A 23 -7.96 6.93 6.23
C SER A 23 -8.44 7.00 4.77
N VAL A 24 -8.44 8.22 4.24
CA VAL A 24 -8.78 8.63 2.88
C VAL A 24 -7.57 8.40 1.93
N TYR A 25 -6.34 8.67 2.38
CA TYR A 25 -5.11 8.45 1.60
C TYR A 25 -4.57 7.02 1.68
N GLN A 26 -4.99 6.22 2.67
CA GLN A 26 -4.48 4.84 2.88
C GLN A 26 -4.55 3.94 1.64
N SER A 27 -5.54 4.10 0.76
CA SER A 27 -5.63 3.34 -0.49
C SER A 27 -4.58 3.75 -1.54
N MET A 28 -3.99 4.94 -1.44
CA MET A 28 -3.06 5.53 -2.40
C MET A 28 -1.60 5.49 -1.97
N GLN A 29 -1.30 5.33 -0.68
CA GLN A 29 0.06 5.38 -0.11
C GLN A 29 1.12 4.50 -0.81
N GLN A 30 0.67 3.51 -1.56
CA GLN A 30 1.48 2.55 -2.32
C GLN A 30 2.19 3.18 -3.52
N PHE A 31 1.67 4.28 -4.07
CA PHE A 31 2.31 5.03 -5.15
C PHE A 31 3.57 5.77 -4.69
N PHE A 32 3.66 6.06 -3.39
CA PHE A 32 4.51 7.11 -2.83
C PHE A 32 5.60 6.55 -1.90
N ARG A 33 5.74 5.21 -1.83
CA ARG A 33 6.76 4.55 -1.03
C ARG A 33 7.89 4.06 -1.93
N PRO A 34 9.02 4.78 -2.02
CA PRO A 34 10.25 4.18 -2.52
C PRO A 34 10.63 2.95 -1.71
N THR A 35 11.34 2.03 -2.34
CA THR A 35 11.88 0.84 -1.67
C THR A 35 13.00 1.16 -0.68
N GLU A 36 13.56 2.37 -0.76
CA GLU A 36 14.74 2.84 -0.05
C GLU A 36 14.39 4.08 0.78
N ALA A 37 13.78 3.85 1.94
CA ALA A 37 13.15 4.91 2.73
C ALA A 37 13.47 4.79 4.24
N VAL A 38 13.59 5.96 4.88
CA VAL A 38 13.56 6.09 6.34
C VAL A 38 12.21 6.71 6.73
N TYR A 39 11.49 6.03 7.60
CA TYR A 39 10.15 6.45 8.05
C TYR A 39 10.24 7.16 9.40
N LEU A 40 9.50 8.28 9.53
CA LEU A 40 9.25 8.94 10.81
C LEU A 40 7.76 8.77 11.14
N LEU A 41 7.45 7.95 12.13
CA LEU A 41 6.09 7.77 12.65
C LEU A 41 5.85 8.78 13.76
N VAL A 42 5.30 9.94 13.39
CA VAL A 42 5.12 11.12 14.26
C VAL A 42 3.74 11.09 14.94
N PHE A 43 3.68 11.42 16.23
CA PHE A 43 2.42 11.55 16.97
C PHE A 43 2.49 12.60 18.09
N SER A 44 1.33 13.01 18.62
CA SER A 44 1.22 13.94 19.76
C SER A 44 1.27 13.18 21.09
N LEU A 45 2.20 13.56 21.97
CA LEU A 45 2.25 13.05 23.35
C LEU A 45 1.10 13.61 24.20
N GLU A 46 0.58 14.78 23.85
CA GLU A 46 -0.59 15.37 24.50
C GLU A 46 -1.85 14.54 24.20
N ASP A 47 -2.03 14.07 22.97
CA ASP A 47 -3.11 13.16 22.59
C ASP A 47 -2.92 11.78 23.25
N ALA A 48 -1.67 11.29 23.30
CA ALA A 48 -1.32 10.05 23.98
C ALA A 48 -1.67 10.08 25.48
N ARG A 49 -1.55 11.25 26.13
CA ARG A 49 -1.94 11.45 27.53
C ARG A 49 -3.47 11.40 27.73
N GLN A 50 -4.26 11.70 26.70
CA GLN A 50 -5.72 11.59 26.76
C GLN A 50 -6.19 10.13 26.58
N ASP A 51 -5.54 9.38 25.69
CA ASP A 51 -5.90 7.99 25.37
C ASP A 51 -4.66 7.17 24.93
N GLU A 52 -3.94 6.65 25.92
CA GLU A 52 -2.69 5.89 25.72
C GLU A 52 -2.91 4.65 24.85
N GLU A 53 -4.00 3.90 25.08
CA GLU A 53 -4.26 2.61 24.43
C GLU A 53 -4.60 2.82 22.95
N LYS A 54 -5.47 3.78 22.64
CA LYS A 54 -5.76 4.16 21.24
C LYS A 54 -4.52 4.64 20.51
N GLN A 55 -3.62 5.35 21.20
CA GLN A 55 -2.38 5.81 20.59
C GLN A 55 -1.38 4.66 20.35
N LEU A 56 -1.23 3.74 21.29
CA LEU A 56 -0.45 2.50 21.09
C LEU A 56 -1.03 1.65 19.96
N GLN A 57 -2.36 1.48 19.90
CA GLN A 57 -3.05 0.77 18.84
C GLN A 57 -2.77 1.42 17.46
N ARG A 58 -2.86 2.74 17.35
CA ARG A 58 -2.52 3.49 16.13
C ARG A 58 -1.06 3.29 15.71
N LEU A 59 -0.12 3.37 16.65
CA LEU A 59 1.30 3.12 16.38
C LEU A 59 1.54 1.69 15.86
N ARG A 60 0.93 0.67 16.49
CA ARG A 60 1.00 -0.72 16.05
C ARG A 60 0.41 -0.90 14.64
N GLN A 61 -0.76 -0.33 14.36
CA GLN A 61 -1.38 -0.39 13.04
C GLN A 61 -0.47 0.20 11.95
N TRP A 62 0.12 1.38 12.17
CA TRP A 62 1.07 1.97 11.23
C TRP A 62 2.33 1.13 11.04
N LEU A 63 2.91 0.61 12.12
CA LEU A 63 4.09 -0.26 12.05
C LEU A 63 3.80 -1.57 11.30
N PHE A 64 2.65 -2.20 11.52
CA PHE A 64 2.23 -3.36 10.73
C PHE A 64 1.97 -3.02 9.26
N THR A 65 1.39 -1.86 8.96
CA THR A 65 1.21 -1.38 7.58
C THR A 65 2.56 -1.20 6.88
N ILE A 66 3.49 -0.43 7.46
CA ILE A 66 4.83 -0.21 6.88
C ILE A 66 5.58 -1.54 6.73
N LYS A 67 5.56 -2.40 7.77
CA LYS A 67 6.20 -3.73 7.74
C LYS A 67 5.66 -4.61 6.61
N ALA A 68 4.34 -4.59 6.36
CA ALA A 68 3.73 -5.36 5.28
C ALA A 68 4.12 -4.86 3.87
N GLN A 69 4.55 -3.60 3.75
CA GLN A 69 4.95 -2.96 2.48
C GLN A 69 6.47 -3.00 2.24
N SER A 70 7.26 -3.15 3.30
CA SER A 70 8.71 -3.36 3.22
C SER A 70 9.03 -4.59 2.38
N LYS A 71 9.95 -4.48 1.42
CA LYS A 71 10.51 -5.67 0.74
C LYS A 71 11.48 -6.38 1.68
N ARG A 72 11.27 -7.67 1.95
CA ARG A 72 12.35 -8.53 2.46
C ARG A 72 13.49 -8.59 1.46
N ILE A 73 14.70 -8.68 1.99
CA ILE A 73 15.82 -9.24 1.25
C ILE A 73 15.63 -10.76 1.29
N GLN A 74 15.21 -11.34 0.18
CA GLN A 74 15.55 -12.73 -0.13
C GLN A 74 17.02 -12.73 -0.63
N ASP A 75 17.76 -13.79 -0.32
CA ASP A 75 19.13 -14.04 -0.81
C ASP A 75 20.29 -13.19 -0.25
N SER A 76 20.21 -12.71 0.99
CA SER A 76 21.42 -12.59 1.83
C SER A 76 21.51 -13.80 2.75
N GLN A 77 22.56 -14.61 2.56
CA GLN A 77 22.91 -15.74 3.45
C GLN A 77 22.96 -15.28 4.92
N GLU A 78 22.76 -16.23 5.83
CA GLU A 78 22.56 -16.08 7.30
C GLU A 78 23.72 -15.39 8.05
N ASN A 79 23.99 -14.14 7.73
CA ASN A 79 24.85 -13.24 8.48
C ASN A 79 23.95 -12.38 9.37
N GLU A 80 24.02 -12.61 10.68
CA GLU A 80 23.18 -11.96 11.71
C GLU A 80 23.42 -10.44 11.87
N GLU A 81 24.24 -9.85 11.00
CA GLU A 81 24.67 -8.43 11.00
C GLU A 81 24.19 -7.65 9.75
N SER A 82 23.17 -8.16 9.03
CA SER A 82 22.59 -7.47 7.86
C SER A 82 21.92 -6.15 8.25
N ASP A 83 22.37 -5.03 7.65
CA ASP A 83 21.83 -3.70 7.94
C ASP A 83 20.33 -3.57 7.60
N PRO A 84 19.55 -2.77 8.34
CA PRO A 84 18.12 -2.62 8.09
C PRO A 84 17.82 -2.03 6.71
N ASN A 85 17.02 -2.75 5.92
CA ASN A 85 16.46 -2.26 4.65
C ASN A 85 15.26 -1.30 4.87
N THR A 86 14.56 -1.43 6.00
CA THR A 86 13.52 -0.50 6.46
C THR A 86 13.89 0.00 7.85
N LEU A 87 13.87 1.32 8.04
CA LEU A 87 14.18 1.96 9.30
C LEU A 87 13.06 2.92 9.70
N ILE A 88 12.51 2.75 10.90
CA ILE A 88 11.37 3.52 11.41
C ILE A 88 11.73 4.19 12.74
N PHE A 89 11.61 5.51 12.79
CA PHE A 89 11.72 6.31 14.02
C PHE A 89 10.31 6.55 14.58
N VAL A 90 10.07 6.19 15.84
CA VAL A 90 8.83 6.55 16.55
C VAL A 90 9.07 7.88 17.26
N VAL A 91 8.32 8.92 16.88
CA VAL A 91 8.59 10.32 17.29
C VAL A 91 7.37 10.92 18.00
N GLY A 92 7.46 11.08 19.32
CA GLY A 92 6.50 11.82 20.14
C GLY A 92 6.79 13.32 20.13
N THR A 93 5.80 14.11 19.76
CA THR A 93 5.82 15.59 19.73
C THR A 93 5.07 16.19 20.93
N HIS A 94 5.16 17.50 21.14
CA HIS A 94 4.58 18.21 22.28
C HIS A 94 5.11 17.68 23.63
N ARG A 95 6.43 17.43 23.70
CA ARG A 95 7.13 16.98 24.93
C ARG A 95 6.74 17.83 26.14
N ASP A 96 6.70 19.15 25.98
CA ASP A 96 6.54 20.07 27.10
C ASP A 96 5.07 20.18 27.56
N SER A 97 4.11 19.62 26.81
CA SER A 97 2.69 19.48 27.21
C SER A 97 2.43 18.34 28.21
N VAL A 98 3.43 17.51 28.54
CA VAL A 98 3.27 16.31 29.39
C VAL A 98 4.31 16.23 30.51
N SER A 99 3.98 15.52 31.60
CA SER A 99 4.91 15.38 32.73
C SER A 99 6.02 14.37 32.44
N LYS A 100 7.16 14.51 33.13
CA LYS A 100 8.27 13.54 33.04
C LYS A 100 7.86 12.13 33.47
N ASP A 101 7.02 12.02 34.50
CA ASP A 101 6.53 10.74 35.00
C ASP A 101 5.67 10.02 33.93
N PHE A 102 4.81 10.77 33.23
CA PHE A 102 4.06 10.25 32.09
C PHE A 102 4.98 9.81 30.95
N LEU A 103 6.01 10.60 30.61
CA LEU A 103 6.98 10.23 29.56
C LEU A 103 7.71 8.93 29.89
N SER A 104 8.18 8.75 31.14
CA SER A 104 8.84 7.51 31.55
C SER A 104 7.89 6.31 31.54
N HIS A 105 6.65 6.47 32.02
CA HIS A 105 5.62 5.43 31.96
C HIS A 105 5.28 5.01 30.52
N PHE A 106 5.00 5.99 29.66
CA PHE A 106 4.56 5.74 28.30
C PHE A 106 5.69 5.23 27.40
N ALA A 107 6.94 5.65 27.63
CA ALA A 107 8.11 5.08 26.97
C ALA A 107 8.26 3.58 27.29
N GLY A 108 8.07 3.18 28.55
CA GLY A 108 8.06 1.76 28.96
C GLY A 108 6.96 0.95 28.26
N LYS A 109 5.74 1.48 28.17
CA LYS A 109 4.65 0.86 27.41
C LYS A 109 4.96 0.72 25.91
N ILE A 110 5.55 1.75 25.31
CA ILE A 110 5.98 1.71 23.90
C ILE A 110 7.06 0.64 23.69
N ASP A 111 8.02 0.51 24.60
CA ASP A 111 9.06 -0.52 24.52
C ASP A 111 8.44 -1.93 24.60
N GLU A 112 7.64 -2.22 25.64
CA GLU A 112 6.96 -3.50 25.82
C GLU A 112 6.05 -3.86 24.63
N ALA A 113 5.25 -2.90 24.14
CA ALA A 113 4.24 -3.15 23.10
C ALA A 113 4.81 -3.23 21.68
N LEU A 114 5.96 -2.58 21.40
CA LEU A 114 6.50 -2.46 20.04
C LEU A 114 7.82 -3.22 19.83
N TYR A 115 8.71 -3.29 20.83
CA TYR A 115 10.05 -3.85 20.63
C TYR A 115 9.99 -5.31 20.18
N LYS A 116 9.16 -6.14 20.83
CA LYS A 116 9.02 -7.56 20.51
C LYS A 116 8.59 -7.85 19.06
N ASP A 117 7.69 -7.04 18.50
CA ASP A 117 7.11 -7.28 17.17
C ASP A 117 7.91 -6.57 16.04
N PHE A 118 8.72 -5.56 16.39
CA PHE A 118 9.32 -4.62 15.43
C PHE A 118 10.80 -4.25 15.66
N CYS A 119 11.51 -4.88 16.60
CA CYS A 119 12.94 -4.57 16.90
C CYS A 119 13.86 -4.56 15.66
N CYS A 120 13.58 -5.38 14.65
CA CYS A 120 14.36 -5.45 13.41
C CYS A 120 14.17 -4.28 12.44
N ILE A 121 13.18 -3.39 12.67
CA ILE A 121 12.91 -2.21 11.82
C ILE A 121 12.86 -0.89 12.60
N LEU A 122 12.85 -0.93 13.94
CA LEU A 122 12.80 0.26 14.78
C LEU A 122 14.19 0.88 14.98
N ALA A 123 14.27 2.21 14.86
CA ALA A 123 15.42 2.98 15.29
C ALA A 123 15.43 3.08 16.82
N ILE A 124 16.47 2.53 17.47
CA ILE A 124 16.61 2.57 18.93
C ILE A 124 17.32 3.86 19.38
N ASN A 125 16.78 4.51 20.41
CA ASN A 125 17.24 5.77 21.00
C ASN A 125 18.23 5.54 22.16
N GLY A 126 19.22 4.66 21.93
CA GLY A 126 20.10 4.16 23.01
C GLY A 126 19.28 3.51 24.13
N ASP A 127 19.62 3.83 25.38
CA ASP A 127 18.98 3.25 26.57
C ASP A 127 17.52 3.74 26.80
N LYS A 128 17.00 4.62 25.95
CA LYS A 128 15.62 5.16 26.03
C LYS A 128 14.58 4.34 25.25
N GLY A 129 14.94 3.15 24.76
CA GLY A 129 14.06 2.32 23.92
C GLY A 129 13.82 2.92 22.53
N PRO A 130 12.72 2.59 21.83
CA PRO A 130 12.45 3.04 20.46
C PRO A 130 11.85 4.45 20.36
N LEU A 131 11.50 5.11 21.47
CA LEU A 131 10.84 6.41 21.47
C LEU A 131 11.86 7.56 21.37
N TYR A 132 11.72 8.39 20.34
CA TYR A 132 12.29 9.73 20.27
C TYR A 132 11.22 10.72 20.72
N VAL A 133 11.58 11.66 21.59
CA VAL A 133 10.68 12.69 22.14
C VAL A 133 11.24 14.05 21.75
N VAL A 134 10.42 14.92 21.17
CA VAL A 134 10.83 16.26 20.69
C VAL A 134 9.80 17.33 21.04
N GLU A 135 10.25 18.59 21.08
CA GLU A 135 9.35 19.74 21.21
C GLU A 135 9.26 20.48 19.88
N ASN A 136 8.05 20.56 19.32
CA ASN A 136 7.76 21.12 17.99
C ASN A 136 7.33 22.59 18.02
N SER A 137 6.99 23.16 19.18
CA SER A 137 6.75 24.61 19.33
C SER A 137 8.04 25.45 19.31
N LYS A 138 9.21 24.81 19.48
CA LYS A 138 10.53 25.46 19.56
C LYS A 138 11.34 25.17 18.31
N VAL A 139 12.09 26.18 17.85
CA VAL A 139 13.01 26.02 16.71
C VAL A 139 14.23 25.20 17.16
N MET A 140 14.27 23.92 16.76
CA MET A 140 15.44 23.04 16.82
C MET A 140 16.13 22.98 18.21
N ASP A 141 15.48 22.35 19.18
CA ASP A 141 16.08 22.06 20.49
C ASP A 141 17.04 20.85 20.49
N GLN A 142 17.64 20.54 21.64
CA GLN A 142 18.64 19.46 21.77
C GLN A 142 18.10 18.08 21.39
N ASP A 143 16.83 17.78 21.72
CA ASP A 143 16.22 16.52 21.33
C ASP A 143 15.95 16.48 19.82
N GLY A 144 15.58 17.61 19.21
CA GLY A 144 15.51 17.76 17.76
C GLY A 144 16.87 17.60 17.05
N ILE A 145 17.96 18.14 17.63
CA ILE A 145 19.34 17.92 17.15
C ILE A 145 19.70 16.43 17.23
N HIS A 146 19.38 15.77 18.35
CA HIS A 146 19.67 14.36 18.56
C HIS A 146 18.88 13.45 17.61
N LEU A 147 17.59 13.71 17.40
CA LEU A 147 16.77 13.01 16.40
C LEU A 147 17.38 13.16 15.00
N ARG A 148 17.69 14.40 14.57
CA ARG A 148 18.28 14.67 13.24
C ARG A 148 19.62 13.95 13.06
N SER A 149 20.49 14.01 14.06
CA SER A 149 21.78 13.31 14.06
C SER A 149 21.62 11.80 14.02
N SER A 150 20.62 11.25 14.74
CA SER A 150 20.32 9.81 14.73
C SER A 150 19.72 9.33 13.41
N VAL A 151 18.83 10.10 12.79
CA VAL A 151 18.33 9.86 11.42
C VAL A 151 19.49 9.81 10.43
N ILE A 152 20.36 10.82 10.41
CA ILE A 152 21.52 10.86 9.49
C ILE A 152 22.48 9.68 9.74
N ARG A 153 22.77 9.38 11.02
CA ARG A 153 23.70 8.31 11.43
C ARG A 153 23.19 6.92 11.05
N LEU A 154 21.90 6.64 11.27
CA LEU A 154 21.31 5.33 10.99
C LEU A 154 20.93 5.17 9.51
N ALA A 155 20.48 6.24 8.84
CA ALA A 155 20.28 6.24 7.39
C ALA A 155 21.57 5.84 6.65
N LYS A 156 22.73 6.41 7.01
CA LYS A 156 24.04 6.04 6.44
C LYS A 156 24.44 4.57 6.65
N LYS A 157 23.76 3.84 7.54
CA LYS A 157 24.02 2.41 7.76
C LYS A 157 23.14 1.50 6.90
N THR A 158 22.01 1.94 6.37
CA THR A 158 21.10 1.05 5.63
C THR A 158 21.80 0.40 4.44
N SER A 159 21.34 -0.80 4.06
CA SER A 159 21.88 -1.60 2.96
C SER A 159 22.02 -0.80 1.66
N TYR A 160 20.95 -0.10 1.26
CA TYR A 160 20.89 0.70 0.03
C TYR A 160 21.85 1.90 0.01
N MET A 161 22.21 2.46 1.17
CA MET A 161 23.22 3.54 1.25
C MET A 161 24.65 3.06 1.03
N LYS A 162 24.88 1.74 0.99
CA LYS A 162 26.18 1.11 0.70
C LYS A 162 26.29 0.63 -0.76
N GLU A 163 25.22 0.70 -1.55
CA GLU A 163 25.21 0.28 -2.95
C GLU A 163 26.01 1.23 -3.85
N LEU A 164 26.81 0.68 -4.77
CA LEU A 164 27.63 1.44 -5.69
C LEU A 164 26.87 1.73 -6.99
N PHE A 165 26.44 2.98 -7.16
CA PHE A 165 25.80 3.43 -8.39
C PHE A 165 26.81 4.02 -9.40
N PRO A 166 26.65 3.77 -10.72
CA PRO A 166 27.44 4.45 -11.73
C PRO A 166 27.25 5.98 -11.67
N ILE A 167 28.34 6.75 -11.76
CA ILE A 167 28.32 8.22 -11.70
C ILE A 167 27.35 8.84 -12.73
N ARG A 168 27.11 8.15 -13.86
CA ARG A 168 26.13 8.55 -14.89
C ARG A 168 24.70 8.65 -14.33
N HIS A 169 24.30 7.81 -13.37
CA HIS A 169 22.98 7.88 -12.72
C HIS A 169 22.82 9.23 -12.00
N LEU A 170 23.82 9.64 -11.22
CA LEU A 170 23.83 10.93 -10.53
C LEU A 170 23.85 12.12 -11.50
N ARG A 171 24.55 12.02 -12.65
CA ARG A 171 24.52 13.04 -13.70
C ARG A 171 23.11 13.23 -14.27
N ILE A 172 22.45 12.12 -14.63
CA ILE A 172 21.09 12.14 -15.17
C ILE A 172 20.11 12.68 -14.13
N LEU A 173 20.16 12.19 -12.88
CA LEU A 173 19.32 12.66 -11.78
C LEU A 173 19.45 14.17 -11.54
N ASN A 174 20.68 14.70 -11.52
CA ASN A 174 20.90 16.13 -11.34
C ASN A 174 20.36 16.96 -12.54
N LYS A 175 20.46 16.45 -13.78
CA LYS A 175 19.90 17.12 -14.96
C LYS A 175 18.38 17.11 -14.99
N VAL A 176 17.77 15.97 -14.64
CA VAL A 176 16.32 15.84 -14.48
C VAL A 176 15.82 16.83 -13.44
N ARG A 177 16.41 16.85 -12.24
CA ARG A 177 16.05 17.78 -11.15
C ARG A 177 16.26 19.25 -11.52
N ASP A 178 17.37 19.61 -12.18
CA ASP A 178 17.63 20.98 -12.64
C ASP A 178 16.56 21.44 -13.63
N ARG A 179 16.27 20.64 -14.67
CA ARG A 179 15.23 20.96 -15.66
C ARG A 179 13.83 21.01 -15.05
N GLN A 180 13.49 20.10 -14.12
CA GLN A 180 12.24 20.17 -13.34
C GLN A 180 12.14 21.47 -12.55
N SER A 181 13.20 21.86 -11.83
CA SER A 181 13.20 23.09 -11.00
C SER A 181 13.02 24.37 -11.81
N ARG A 182 13.31 24.32 -13.11
CA ARG A 182 13.12 25.41 -14.08
C ARG A 182 11.78 25.32 -14.83
N GLY A 183 10.94 24.33 -14.55
CA GLY A 183 9.67 24.09 -15.24
C GLY A 183 9.81 23.64 -16.69
N LEU A 184 10.97 23.07 -17.07
CA LEU A 184 11.29 22.72 -18.47
C LEU A 184 10.87 21.29 -18.87
N LEU A 185 10.41 20.47 -17.92
CA LEU A 185 9.92 19.11 -18.18
C LEU A 185 8.45 19.01 -17.72
N PRO A 186 7.56 18.38 -18.50
CA PRO A 186 6.27 17.98 -17.98
C PRO A 186 6.45 16.90 -16.90
N TRP A 187 5.50 16.84 -15.96
CA TRP A 187 5.61 15.99 -14.77
C TRP A 187 5.57 14.48 -15.09
N ILE A 188 5.03 14.12 -16.26
CA ILE A 188 5.06 12.79 -16.87
C ILE A 188 5.40 12.95 -18.35
N MET A 189 6.28 12.11 -18.89
CA MET A 189 6.76 12.21 -20.28
C MET A 189 7.15 10.86 -20.87
N LYS A 190 7.33 10.79 -22.20
CA LYS A 190 7.88 9.60 -22.84
C LYS A 190 9.39 9.51 -22.64
N ILE A 191 9.91 8.28 -22.58
CA ILE A 191 11.34 8.01 -22.47
C ILE A 191 12.11 8.47 -23.72
N SER A 192 11.48 8.45 -24.90
CA SER A 192 12.05 9.03 -26.14
C SER A 192 12.37 10.51 -25.98
N ASP A 193 11.48 11.24 -25.32
CA ASP A 193 11.51 12.69 -25.24
C ASP A 193 12.51 13.09 -24.14
N LEU A 194 12.50 12.36 -23.02
CA LEU A 194 13.53 12.48 -21.98
C LEU A 194 14.93 12.17 -22.54
N LEU A 195 15.05 11.13 -23.39
CA LEU A 195 16.33 10.76 -24.00
C LEU A 195 16.86 11.89 -24.91
N GLN A 196 15.98 12.54 -25.67
CA GLN A 196 16.32 13.71 -26.48
C GLN A 196 16.77 14.90 -25.61
N ASP A 197 16.13 15.11 -24.45
CA ASP A 197 16.52 16.15 -23.49
C ASP A 197 17.88 15.91 -22.80
N ILE A 198 18.33 14.66 -22.73
CA ILE A 198 19.64 14.28 -22.15
C ILE A 198 20.61 13.73 -23.21
N ALA A 199 20.39 14.02 -24.50
CA ALA A 199 21.13 13.43 -25.62
C ALA A 199 22.68 13.54 -25.50
N GLU A 200 23.16 14.61 -24.84
CA GLU A 200 24.57 14.83 -24.48
C GLU A 200 25.20 13.77 -23.56
N GLU A 201 24.43 12.90 -22.90
CA GLU A 201 24.92 11.72 -22.18
C GLU A 201 25.24 10.53 -23.11
N ASN A 202 24.90 10.62 -24.41
CA ASN A 202 25.17 9.62 -25.45
C ASN A 202 24.77 8.18 -25.04
N MET A 203 23.53 8.01 -24.60
CA MET A 203 23.02 6.73 -24.09
C MET A 203 21.92 6.14 -24.98
N SER A 204 21.75 4.83 -24.90
CA SER A 204 20.64 4.10 -25.49
C SER A 204 19.38 4.15 -24.61
N VAL A 205 18.21 3.82 -25.20
CA VAL A 205 16.94 3.66 -24.45
C VAL A 205 17.10 2.61 -23.34
N ALA A 206 17.78 1.49 -23.61
CA ALA A 206 17.97 0.42 -22.64
C ALA A 206 18.84 0.86 -21.43
N GLU A 207 19.91 1.62 -21.67
CA GLU A 207 20.69 2.23 -20.58
C GLU A 207 19.84 3.22 -19.78
N LEU A 208 18.98 4.02 -20.44
CA LEU A 208 18.11 4.96 -19.74
C LEU A 208 17.09 4.23 -18.87
N GLN A 209 16.49 3.14 -19.36
CA GLN A 209 15.57 2.32 -18.58
C GLN A 209 16.25 1.73 -17.32
N GLN A 210 17.52 1.29 -17.41
CA GLN A 210 18.28 0.85 -16.23
C GLN A 210 18.51 1.97 -15.21
N VAL A 211 18.82 3.18 -15.68
CA VAL A 211 18.92 4.36 -14.80
C VAL A 211 17.57 4.68 -14.16
N LEU A 212 16.47 4.65 -14.93
CA LEU A 212 15.12 4.92 -14.42
C LEU A 212 14.66 3.89 -13.39
N VAL A 213 15.03 2.60 -13.51
CA VAL A 213 14.80 1.59 -12.47
C VAL A 213 15.55 1.94 -11.17
N SER A 214 16.80 2.41 -11.27
CA SER A 214 17.57 2.88 -10.11
C SER A 214 16.95 4.13 -9.47
N LEU A 215 16.51 5.11 -10.25
CA LEU A 215 15.83 6.32 -9.75
C LEU A 215 14.41 6.05 -9.24
N HIS A 216 13.77 4.96 -9.68
CA HIS A 216 12.49 4.52 -9.15
C HIS A 216 12.62 3.93 -7.74
N ARG A 217 13.70 3.17 -7.48
CA ARG A 217 13.99 2.61 -6.15
C ARG A 217 14.15 3.69 -5.07
N THR A 218 14.81 4.80 -5.42
CA THR A 218 15.01 5.97 -4.54
C THR A 218 13.79 6.90 -4.44
N GLY A 219 12.79 6.73 -5.31
CA GLY A 219 11.58 7.56 -5.35
C GLY A 219 11.78 8.91 -6.05
N ASP A 220 12.87 9.09 -6.79
CA ASP A 220 13.12 10.28 -7.59
C ASP A 220 12.19 10.38 -8.81
N VAL A 221 11.79 9.23 -9.35
CA VAL A 221 10.83 9.09 -10.46
C VAL A 221 9.91 7.90 -10.19
N ILE A 222 8.80 7.78 -10.92
CA ILE A 222 8.04 6.52 -10.99
C ILE A 222 8.18 5.96 -12.41
N TYR A 223 8.69 4.73 -12.49
CA TYR A 223 8.88 4.01 -13.75
C TYR A 223 8.38 2.56 -13.63
N ARG A 224 7.41 2.18 -14.47
CA ARG A 224 6.85 0.82 -14.55
C ARG A 224 7.39 0.12 -15.79
N TYR A 225 8.51 -0.59 -15.63
CA TYR A 225 9.15 -1.36 -16.69
C TYR A 225 8.35 -2.62 -17.09
N ASP A 226 7.43 -3.05 -16.24
CA ASP A 226 6.65 -4.29 -16.30
C ASP A 226 5.30 -4.16 -17.03
N ASP A 227 4.78 -2.94 -17.24
CA ASP A 227 3.54 -2.69 -18.00
C ASP A 227 3.85 -2.32 -19.47
N GLN A 228 3.06 -2.86 -20.40
CA GLN A 228 3.29 -2.78 -21.85
C GLN A 228 3.22 -1.36 -22.44
N VAL A 229 2.56 -0.43 -21.75
CA VAL A 229 2.38 0.96 -22.16
C VAL A 229 3.21 1.90 -21.30
N LEU A 230 3.14 1.74 -19.97
CA LEU A 230 3.87 2.58 -19.02
C LEU A 230 5.39 2.38 -19.11
N ASN A 231 5.89 1.26 -19.65
CA ASN A 231 7.33 1.08 -19.89
C ASN A 231 7.95 2.07 -20.90
N ARG A 232 7.11 2.85 -21.59
CA ARG A 232 7.47 3.94 -22.51
C ARG A 232 7.40 5.33 -21.89
N TYR A 233 6.83 5.45 -20.69
CA TYR A 233 6.63 6.70 -19.96
C TYR A 233 7.40 6.70 -18.65
N VAL A 234 7.64 7.90 -18.12
CA VAL A 234 8.23 8.10 -16.80
C VAL A 234 7.52 9.25 -16.12
N VAL A 235 7.10 9.05 -14.86
CA VAL A 235 6.67 10.16 -13.99
C VAL A 235 7.93 10.81 -13.46
N VAL A 236 8.30 11.93 -14.06
CA VAL A 236 9.49 12.70 -13.71
C VAL A 236 9.31 13.36 -12.35
N SER A 237 8.10 13.86 -12.06
CA SER A 237 7.78 14.58 -10.82
C SER A 237 6.70 13.83 -10.00
N PRO A 238 7.07 12.87 -9.12
CA PRO A 238 6.10 12.12 -8.31
C PRO A 238 5.24 13.00 -7.40
N GLY A 239 5.73 14.18 -6.99
CA GLY A 239 4.96 15.17 -6.22
C GLY A 239 3.71 15.69 -6.96
N VAL A 240 3.78 15.93 -8.27
CA VAL A 240 2.59 16.39 -9.03
C VAL A 240 1.56 15.27 -9.15
N LEU A 241 2.02 14.01 -9.25
CA LEU A 241 1.12 12.85 -9.19
C LEU A 241 0.45 12.74 -7.81
N MET A 242 1.15 13.09 -6.72
CA MET A 242 0.55 13.19 -5.39
C MET A 242 -0.57 14.23 -5.36
N ASP A 243 -0.31 15.44 -5.87
CA ASP A 243 -1.30 16.52 -5.91
C ASP A 243 -2.55 16.11 -6.72
N VAL A 244 -2.36 15.43 -7.87
CA VAL A 244 -3.44 14.87 -8.71
C VAL A 244 -4.25 13.83 -7.95
N LEU A 245 -3.59 12.85 -7.32
CA LEU A 245 -4.25 11.77 -6.59
C LEU A 245 -4.98 12.31 -5.35
N GLN A 246 -4.35 13.25 -4.63
CA GLN A 246 -4.94 13.99 -3.53
C GLN A 246 -6.17 14.79 -3.98
N ALA A 247 -6.13 15.46 -5.14
CA ALA A 247 -7.27 16.24 -5.65
C ALA A 247 -8.43 15.36 -6.14
N ILE A 248 -8.16 14.16 -6.67
CA ILE A 248 -9.21 13.17 -7.03
C ILE A 248 -9.92 12.64 -5.77
N VAL A 249 -9.18 12.44 -4.67
CA VAL A 249 -9.69 11.81 -3.45
C VAL A 249 -10.18 12.81 -2.39
N SER A 250 -9.66 14.02 -2.38
CA SER A 250 -10.06 15.09 -1.45
C SER A 250 -11.17 15.91 -2.08
N ILE A 251 -12.40 15.38 -2.03
CA ILE A 251 -13.57 16.05 -2.63
C ILE A 251 -13.71 17.48 -2.05
N PRO A 252 -13.66 18.53 -2.90
CA PRO A 252 -13.72 19.91 -2.44
C PRO A 252 -15.09 20.23 -1.84
N GLN A 253 -15.11 21.15 -0.87
CA GLN A 253 -16.35 21.68 -0.29
C GLN A 253 -17.25 22.27 -1.39
N ARG A 254 -18.57 22.19 -1.20
CA ARG A 254 -19.55 22.54 -2.26
C ARG A 254 -19.41 23.99 -2.74
N GLU A 255 -19.00 24.90 -1.85
CA GLU A 255 -18.81 26.32 -2.13
C GLU A 255 -17.59 26.63 -3.00
N SER A 256 -16.52 25.81 -2.92
CA SER A 256 -15.29 26.00 -3.71
C SER A 256 -15.36 25.32 -5.09
N ARG A 257 -16.47 24.67 -5.45
CA ARG A 257 -16.64 24.00 -6.74
C ARG A 257 -16.98 24.99 -7.86
N LYS A 258 -16.23 24.93 -8.97
CA LYS A 258 -16.60 25.63 -10.21
C LYS A 258 -17.98 25.17 -10.67
N ARG A 259 -18.88 26.10 -10.99
CA ARG A 259 -20.28 25.78 -11.39
C ARG A 259 -20.38 24.80 -12.56
N SER A 260 -19.45 24.86 -13.51
CA SER A 260 -19.38 23.94 -14.66
C SER A 260 -19.11 22.48 -14.27
N GLN A 261 -18.43 22.26 -13.14
CA GLN A 261 -18.02 20.93 -12.65
C GLN A 261 -18.86 20.45 -11.45
N ALA A 262 -19.85 21.23 -11.02
CA ALA A 262 -20.60 20.95 -9.80
C ALA A 262 -21.35 19.61 -9.87
N ARG A 263 -21.72 19.16 -11.09
CA ARG A 263 -22.30 17.83 -11.34
C ARG A 263 -21.25 16.72 -11.24
N ASP A 264 -20.10 16.87 -11.89
CA ASP A 264 -19.05 15.85 -11.85
C ASP A 264 -18.56 15.58 -10.42
N TRP A 265 -18.35 16.65 -9.64
CA TRP A 265 -18.01 16.54 -8.23
C TRP A 265 -19.13 15.91 -7.38
N LEU A 266 -20.40 16.10 -7.75
CA LEU A 266 -21.54 15.47 -7.07
C LEU A 266 -21.65 13.98 -7.43
N ASP A 267 -21.40 13.60 -8.68
CA ASP A 267 -21.35 12.20 -9.11
C ASP A 267 -20.20 11.44 -8.46
N LEU A 268 -19.05 12.10 -8.24
CA LEU A 268 -17.96 11.55 -7.44
C LEU A 268 -18.33 11.40 -5.96
N GLU A 269 -18.95 12.43 -5.36
CA GLU A 269 -19.38 12.43 -3.95
C GLU A 269 -20.48 11.40 -3.64
N THR A 270 -21.38 11.14 -4.58
CA THR A 270 -22.59 10.32 -4.34
C THR A 270 -22.55 8.93 -4.97
N LYS A 271 -21.74 8.72 -6.03
CA LYS A 271 -21.68 7.45 -6.78
C LYS A 271 -20.27 6.90 -6.93
N GLY A 272 -19.24 7.65 -6.54
CA GLY A 272 -17.84 7.28 -6.80
C GLY A 272 -17.44 7.35 -8.28
N ILE A 273 -18.17 8.12 -9.10
CA ILE A 273 -17.94 8.23 -10.55
C ILE A 273 -17.12 9.49 -10.86
N VAL A 274 -15.97 9.32 -11.51
CA VAL A 274 -15.13 10.40 -12.04
C VAL A 274 -15.36 10.52 -13.54
N SER A 275 -15.92 11.62 -14.02
CA SER A 275 -16.09 11.86 -15.46
C SER A 275 -14.74 12.14 -16.16
N GLN A 276 -14.66 11.88 -17.47
CA GLN A 276 -13.48 12.23 -18.28
C GLN A 276 -13.12 13.73 -18.16
N ASN A 277 -14.13 14.61 -18.16
CA ASN A 277 -13.92 16.06 -18.02
C ASN A 277 -13.34 16.45 -16.66
N LEU A 278 -13.80 15.81 -15.59
CA LEU A 278 -13.30 16.07 -14.23
C LEU A 278 -11.84 15.66 -14.11
N ILE A 279 -11.50 14.43 -14.54
CA ILE A 279 -10.13 13.95 -14.44
C ILE A 279 -9.18 14.73 -15.36
N GLN A 280 -9.59 15.09 -16.57
CA GLN A 280 -8.82 15.98 -17.44
C GLN A 280 -8.57 17.35 -16.80
N THR A 281 -9.54 17.90 -16.05
CA THR A 281 -9.33 19.17 -15.33
C THR A 281 -8.39 19.05 -14.13
N ILE A 282 -8.29 17.87 -13.49
CA ILE A 282 -7.39 17.64 -12.35
C ILE A 282 -5.97 17.32 -12.84
N VAL A 283 -5.84 16.46 -13.86
CA VAL A 283 -4.55 15.99 -14.41
C VAL A 283 -3.90 17.05 -15.30
N GLY A 284 -4.70 17.81 -16.05
CA GLY A 284 -4.24 18.85 -16.96
C GLY A 284 -4.11 18.37 -18.42
N PRO A 285 -2.97 18.62 -19.10
CA PRO A 285 -2.81 18.39 -20.54
C PRO A 285 -3.10 16.97 -21.04
N ASP A 286 -3.64 16.86 -22.26
CA ASP A 286 -4.11 15.61 -22.88
C ASP A 286 -3.02 14.53 -23.02
N ASP A 287 -1.77 14.94 -23.25
CA ASP A 287 -0.60 14.07 -23.35
C ASP A 287 -0.21 13.43 -21.99
N THR A 288 -0.59 14.06 -20.88
CA THR A 288 -0.42 13.53 -19.51
C THR A 288 -1.58 12.68 -19.04
N LEU A 289 -2.79 12.88 -19.60
CA LEU A 289 -4.03 12.22 -19.16
C LEU A 289 -3.99 10.69 -19.33
N LEU A 290 -3.65 10.21 -20.53
CA LEU A 290 -3.60 8.77 -20.85
C LEU A 290 -2.60 7.98 -19.95
N PRO A 291 -1.32 8.38 -19.82
CA PRO A 291 -0.39 7.65 -18.96
C PRO A 291 -0.71 7.81 -17.46
N CYS A 292 -1.32 8.92 -17.03
CA CYS A 292 -1.82 9.07 -15.67
C CYS A 292 -2.94 8.05 -15.37
N LEU A 293 -3.93 7.93 -16.26
CA LEU A 293 -5.01 6.95 -16.17
C LEU A 293 -4.49 5.51 -16.11
N ARG A 294 -3.58 5.12 -17.04
CA ARG A 294 -2.93 3.80 -17.02
C ARG A 294 -2.23 3.51 -15.70
N LEU A 295 -1.55 4.50 -15.12
CA LEU A 295 -0.87 4.33 -13.84
C LEU A 295 -1.87 4.09 -12.71
N MET A 296 -2.97 4.84 -12.64
CA MET A 296 -4.02 4.64 -11.63
C MET A 296 -4.74 3.29 -11.76
N GLU A 297 -4.97 2.84 -12.98
CA GLU A 297 -5.51 1.51 -13.30
C GLU A 297 -4.54 0.39 -12.89
N ALA A 298 -3.25 0.49 -13.23
CA ALA A 298 -2.24 -0.55 -12.98
C ALA A 298 -2.03 -0.88 -11.49
N TYR A 299 -2.25 0.10 -10.59
CA TYR A 299 -2.23 -0.10 -9.13
C TYR A 299 -3.63 -0.33 -8.52
N ASN A 300 -4.65 -0.57 -9.37
CA ASN A 300 -6.02 -0.89 -8.98
C ASN A 300 -6.69 0.21 -8.12
N LEU A 301 -6.38 1.49 -8.38
CA LEU A 301 -7.04 2.63 -7.69
C LEU A 301 -8.38 3.01 -8.28
N LEU A 302 -8.53 2.86 -9.59
CA LEU A 302 -9.76 3.17 -10.32
C LEU A 302 -10.07 2.06 -11.31
N ILE A 303 -11.31 2.05 -11.77
CA ILE A 303 -11.82 1.15 -12.81
C ILE A 303 -12.20 2.02 -14.01
N PRO A 304 -11.54 1.90 -15.16
CA PRO A 304 -11.94 2.63 -16.36
C PRO A 304 -13.20 1.99 -16.98
N VAL A 305 -14.16 2.80 -17.42
CA VAL A 305 -15.41 2.30 -18.03
C VAL A 305 -15.61 2.83 -19.45
N TYR A 306 -15.81 1.88 -20.36
CA TYR A 306 -15.98 2.10 -21.79
C TYR A 306 -17.43 1.88 -22.20
N SER A 307 -17.92 2.73 -23.09
CA SER A 307 -19.25 2.57 -23.68
C SER A 307 -19.23 1.49 -24.75
N SER A 308 -20.15 0.53 -24.64
CA SER A 308 -20.34 -0.57 -25.59
C SER A 308 -21.00 -0.16 -26.92
N ALA A 309 -21.09 1.14 -27.21
CA ALA A 309 -21.78 1.73 -28.36
C ALA A 309 -21.16 1.45 -29.75
N LEU A 310 -20.23 0.50 -29.87
CA LEU A 310 -19.76 -0.07 -31.15
C LEU A 310 -20.16 -1.53 -31.37
N MET A 311 -20.90 -2.16 -30.44
CA MET A 311 -21.44 -3.52 -30.59
C MET A 311 -22.89 -3.56 -31.10
N SER A 312 -23.38 -2.49 -31.75
CA SER A 312 -24.69 -2.49 -32.39
C SER A 312 -24.80 -1.53 -33.58
N CYS A 313 -24.20 -1.92 -34.71
CA CYS A 313 -24.62 -1.45 -36.03
C CYS A 313 -25.04 -2.66 -36.86
N PRO A 314 -26.34 -2.86 -37.16
CA PRO A 314 -26.77 -3.95 -38.02
C PRO A 314 -26.35 -3.68 -39.48
N GLN A 315 -26.08 -4.76 -40.22
CA GLN A 315 -25.74 -4.81 -41.65
C GLN A 315 -24.27 -4.56 -42.04
N THR A 316 -23.42 -5.55 -41.79
CA THR A 316 -22.63 -6.22 -42.85
C THR A 316 -22.20 -7.61 -42.35
N PRO A 317 -22.17 -8.66 -43.21
CA PRO A 317 -21.92 -10.01 -42.74
C PRO A 317 -20.43 -10.35 -42.62
N SER A 318 -20.11 -11.07 -41.54
CA SER A 318 -18.94 -11.95 -41.36
C SER A 318 -17.55 -11.40 -41.67
N LEU A 319 -16.79 -11.07 -40.63
CA LEU A 319 -15.42 -11.58 -40.44
C LEU A 319 -15.15 -11.71 -38.92
N GLN A 320 -14.87 -12.95 -38.50
CA GLN A 320 -14.33 -13.41 -37.21
C GLN A 320 -14.47 -12.49 -35.97
N GLU A 321 -15.33 -12.91 -35.04
CA GLU A 321 -15.28 -12.46 -33.65
C GLU A 321 -13.89 -12.73 -33.06
N GLN A 322 -13.15 -11.67 -32.72
CA GLN A 322 -12.01 -11.75 -31.82
C GLN A 322 -12.44 -11.17 -30.47
N ASP A 323 -12.35 -12.01 -29.43
CA ASP A 323 -12.53 -11.61 -28.03
C ASP A 323 -11.64 -10.39 -27.73
N THR A 324 -12.26 -9.22 -27.63
CA THR A 324 -11.58 -7.98 -27.26
C THR A 324 -11.72 -7.79 -25.76
N ASP A 325 -10.72 -8.30 -25.02
CA ASP A 325 -10.61 -8.18 -23.57
C ASP A 325 -10.73 -6.69 -23.14
N PRO A 326 -11.66 -6.33 -22.23
CA PRO A 326 -11.82 -4.97 -21.76
C PRO A 326 -10.54 -4.32 -21.22
N SER A 327 -9.58 -5.11 -20.70
CA SER A 327 -8.30 -4.60 -20.18
C SER A 327 -7.37 -4.02 -21.25
N LEU A 328 -7.63 -4.27 -22.55
CA LEU A 328 -6.82 -3.82 -23.67
C LEU A 328 -7.16 -2.39 -24.14
N SER A 329 -8.25 -1.81 -23.68
CA SER A 329 -8.82 -0.54 -24.16
C SER A 329 -7.96 0.70 -23.83
N LEU A 330 -7.55 0.86 -22.58
CA LEU A 330 -6.61 1.92 -22.18
C LEU A 330 -5.18 1.58 -22.68
N ALA A 331 -4.86 0.29 -22.86
CA ALA A 331 -3.60 -0.16 -23.45
C ALA A 331 -3.46 0.15 -24.96
N SER A 332 -4.57 0.19 -25.70
CA SER A 332 -4.64 0.61 -27.10
C SER A 332 -4.72 2.13 -27.28
N GLY A 333 -4.72 2.89 -26.18
CA GLY A 333 -4.72 4.35 -26.17
C GLY A 333 -6.10 5.00 -26.14
N GLN A 334 -7.18 4.22 -25.96
CA GLN A 334 -8.54 4.76 -25.86
C GLN A 334 -8.84 5.28 -24.44
N LEU A 335 -9.31 6.52 -24.36
CA LEU A 335 -9.77 7.10 -23.09
C LEU A 335 -11.13 6.52 -22.67
N PRO A 336 -11.34 6.23 -21.36
CA PRO A 336 -12.62 5.82 -20.82
C PRO A 336 -13.60 6.99 -20.77
N ASN A 337 -14.91 6.69 -20.79
CA ASN A 337 -15.97 7.72 -20.73
C ASN A 337 -16.09 8.27 -19.30
N TYR A 338 -15.92 7.39 -18.32
CA TYR A 338 -15.81 7.70 -16.91
C TYR A 338 -14.99 6.62 -16.21
N CYS A 339 -14.49 6.92 -15.03
CA CYS A 339 -13.85 5.96 -14.14
C CYS A 339 -14.68 5.80 -12.86
N ILE A 340 -14.63 4.63 -12.25
CA ILE A 340 -15.18 4.38 -10.91
C ILE A 340 -14.02 4.35 -9.93
N LEU A 341 -14.18 5.03 -8.79
CA LEU A 341 -13.19 5.09 -7.70
C LEU A 341 -13.72 4.27 -6.51
N PRO A 342 -13.24 3.02 -6.28
CA PRO A 342 -13.80 2.11 -5.26
C PRO A 342 -13.83 2.70 -3.85
N SER A 343 -12.87 3.56 -3.50
CA SER A 343 -12.82 4.24 -2.19
C SER A 343 -13.92 5.27 -1.96
N HIS A 344 -14.58 5.71 -3.04
CA HIS A 344 -15.64 6.72 -3.07
C HIS A 344 -16.99 6.17 -3.52
N LEU A 345 -17.10 4.85 -3.71
CA LEU A 345 -18.41 4.20 -3.85
C LEU A 345 -19.30 4.55 -2.65
N PRO A 346 -20.64 4.61 -2.84
CA PRO A 346 -21.56 4.80 -1.73
C PRO A 346 -21.49 3.61 -0.76
N ASP A 347 -21.78 3.90 0.51
CA ASP A 347 -22.09 2.87 1.50
C ASP A 347 -23.49 2.29 1.21
N PHE A 348 -23.68 1.00 1.48
CA PHE A 348 -24.98 0.35 1.27
C PHE A 348 -25.99 0.75 2.34
N THR A 349 -27.19 1.15 1.94
CA THR A 349 -28.26 1.67 2.83
C THR A 349 -29.58 0.89 2.77
N GLY A 350 -29.66 -0.19 1.98
CA GLY A 350 -30.84 -1.06 1.92
C GLY A 350 -30.87 -2.11 3.04
N GLU A 351 -31.84 -3.02 3.02
CA GLU A 351 -31.85 -4.15 3.95
C GLU A 351 -30.89 -5.25 3.45
N GLU A 352 -30.28 -6.03 4.35
CA GLU A 352 -29.35 -7.10 3.93
C GLU A 352 -30.03 -8.10 3.00
N ALA A 353 -31.33 -8.38 3.22
CA ALA A 353 -32.14 -9.26 2.39
C ALA A 353 -32.31 -8.77 0.93
N ASP A 354 -32.24 -7.46 0.67
CA ASP A 354 -32.26 -6.91 -0.69
C ASP A 354 -30.94 -7.19 -1.44
N PHE A 355 -29.83 -7.24 -0.70
CA PHE A 355 -28.48 -7.43 -1.24
C PHE A 355 -28.10 -8.91 -1.34
N TRP A 356 -28.38 -9.68 -0.30
CA TRP A 356 -28.09 -11.10 -0.17
C TRP A 356 -29.16 -11.78 0.68
N VAL A 357 -29.94 -12.67 0.07
CA VAL A 357 -30.85 -13.57 0.80
C VAL A 357 -30.01 -14.76 1.29
N PRO A 358 -29.78 -14.94 2.60
CA PRO A 358 -28.99 -16.06 3.09
C PRO A 358 -29.72 -17.39 2.87
N ALA A 359 -28.98 -18.42 2.45
CA ALA A 359 -29.46 -19.81 2.47
C ALA A 359 -28.78 -20.61 3.59
N GLU A 360 -29.46 -21.66 4.07
CA GLU A 360 -28.94 -22.52 5.15
C GLU A 360 -27.62 -23.22 4.79
N ASP A 361 -27.38 -23.44 3.49
CA ASP A 361 -26.15 -24.06 2.96
C ASP A 361 -25.07 -23.04 2.54
N ASP A 362 -25.28 -21.73 2.72
CA ASP A 362 -24.28 -20.70 2.34
C ASP A 362 -22.94 -20.92 3.07
N GLU A 363 -21.83 -20.97 2.33
CA GLU A 363 -20.50 -21.16 2.92
C GLU A 363 -19.82 -19.81 3.19
N VAL A 364 -19.36 -19.62 4.43
CA VAL A 364 -18.66 -18.41 4.87
C VAL A 364 -17.18 -18.68 5.11
N TYR A 365 -16.34 -17.90 4.44
CA TYR A 365 -14.88 -17.94 4.57
C TYR A 365 -14.35 -16.55 4.89
N ILE A 366 -13.37 -16.47 5.79
CA ILE A 366 -12.77 -15.21 6.23
C ILE A 366 -11.30 -15.18 5.81
N PHE A 367 -10.91 -14.09 5.15
CA PHE A 367 -9.52 -13.67 5.00
C PHE A 367 -9.17 -12.69 6.12
N ASP A 368 -8.26 -13.07 7.01
CA ASP A 368 -7.80 -12.27 8.14
C ASP A 368 -6.40 -11.72 7.89
N PHE A 369 -6.30 -10.40 7.90
CA PHE A 369 -5.08 -9.60 7.73
C PHE A 369 -4.48 -9.15 9.06
N LYS A 370 -4.99 -9.72 10.17
CA LYS A 370 -4.56 -9.51 11.56
C LYS A 370 -4.63 -8.05 11.96
N HIS A 371 -3.51 -7.35 11.91
CA HIS A 371 -3.34 -5.98 12.37
C HIS A 371 -3.23 -4.94 11.24
N VAL A 372 -3.21 -5.38 9.97
CA VAL A 372 -3.18 -4.49 8.81
C VAL A 372 -4.61 -4.17 8.38
N SER A 373 -4.90 -2.89 8.13
CA SER A 373 -6.21 -2.43 7.65
C SER A 373 -6.62 -3.18 6.35
N PRO A 374 -7.82 -3.77 6.27
CA PRO A 374 -8.25 -4.55 5.11
C PRO A 374 -8.78 -3.62 3.99
N LYS A 375 -9.11 -2.37 4.31
CA LYS A 375 -9.79 -1.42 3.42
C LYS A 375 -9.00 -1.13 2.11
N PRO A 376 -7.69 -0.84 2.13
CA PRO A 376 -6.90 -0.69 0.90
C PRO A 376 -6.87 -1.95 0.02
N ILE A 377 -6.78 -3.13 0.64
CA ILE A 377 -6.74 -4.42 -0.05
C ILE A 377 -8.11 -4.70 -0.68
N PHE A 378 -9.19 -4.45 0.06
CA PHE A 378 -10.57 -4.63 -0.39
C PHE A 378 -10.93 -3.72 -1.57
N HIS A 379 -10.56 -2.44 -1.54
CA HIS A 379 -10.81 -1.53 -2.67
C HIS A 379 -10.15 -2.01 -3.98
N ARG A 380 -8.96 -2.60 -3.89
CA ARG A 380 -8.24 -3.16 -5.05
C ARG A 380 -8.82 -4.48 -5.52
N LEU A 381 -9.24 -5.32 -4.58
CA LEU A 381 -9.98 -6.53 -4.88
C LEU A 381 -11.29 -6.19 -5.61
N LEU A 382 -12.03 -5.16 -5.17
CA LEU A 382 -13.21 -4.66 -5.87
C LEU A 382 -12.89 -4.15 -7.29
N ALA A 383 -11.74 -3.50 -7.50
CA ALA A 383 -11.33 -3.05 -8.83
C ALA A 383 -11.08 -4.24 -9.77
N LYS A 384 -10.28 -5.22 -9.35
CA LYS A 384 -10.03 -6.45 -10.14
C LYS A 384 -11.30 -7.23 -10.43
N LEU A 385 -12.11 -7.47 -9.40
CA LEU A 385 -13.42 -8.13 -9.52
C LEU A 385 -14.42 -7.33 -10.36
N TRP A 386 -14.18 -6.05 -10.64
CA TRP A 386 -14.98 -5.28 -11.60
C TRP A 386 -14.52 -5.51 -13.04
N CYS A 387 -13.21 -5.51 -13.29
CA CYS A 387 -12.66 -5.69 -14.63
C CYS A 387 -12.95 -7.08 -15.22
N GLU A 388 -12.94 -8.13 -14.39
CA GLU A 388 -13.07 -9.53 -14.83
C GLU A 388 -14.53 -10.05 -14.93
N ARG A 389 -15.52 -9.18 -15.08
CA ARG A 389 -16.95 -9.55 -14.98
C ARG A 389 -17.58 -10.07 -16.27
N ASP A 390 -18.31 -11.18 -16.14
CA ASP A 390 -19.40 -11.59 -17.06
C ASP A 390 -20.75 -11.11 -16.47
N ILE A 391 -21.07 -9.81 -16.64
CA ILE A 391 -22.31 -9.20 -16.10
C ILE A 391 -23.53 -9.60 -16.95
N GLN A 392 -24.08 -10.78 -16.70
CA GLN A 392 -25.32 -11.21 -17.36
C GLN A 392 -26.60 -10.63 -16.74
N ASP A 393 -26.49 -9.89 -15.63
CA ASP A 393 -27.64 -9.31 -14.92
C ASP A 393 -27.55 -7.78 -14.88
N SER A 394 -28.34 -7.12 -15.73
CA SER A 394 -28.22 -5.70 -16.11
C SER A 394 -28.75 -4.70 -15.07
N LYS A 395 -28.97 -5.14 -13.84
CA LYS A 395 -29.33 -4.24 -12.72
C LYS A 395 -28.07 -3.72 -12.03
N HIS A 396 -27.64 -2.55 -12.51
CA HIS A 396 -26.64 -1.70 -11.87
C HIS A 396 -27.01 -1.40 -10.40
N GLU A 397 -26.48 -2.15 -9.43
CA GLU A 397 -26.42 -1.83 -7.97
C GLU A 397 -25.80 -2.98 -7.15
N SER A 398 -24.78 -3.68 -7.66
CA SER A 398 -24.22 -4.87 -6.99
C SER A 398 -22.96 -4.63 -6.15
N VAL A 399 -22.35 -3.44 -6.20
CA VAL A 399 -21.08 -3.14 -5.51
C VAL A 399 -21.08 -1.75 -4.88
N PHE A 400 -20.60 -1.72 -3.64
CA PHE A 400 -20.59 -0.60 -2.71
C PHE A 400 -19.21 -0.54 -2.04
N LYS A 401 -18.94 0.54 -1.32
CA LYS A 401 -17.66 0.80 -0.63
C LYS A 401 -17.14 -0.33 0.26
N THR A 402 -18.07 -1.04 0.89
CA THR A 402 -17.81 -2.06 1.92
C THR A 402 -18.27 -3.47 1.54
N ARG A 403 -18.87 -3.66 0.36
CA ARG A 403 -19.42 -4.95 -0.07
C ARG A 403 -19.58 -5.04 -1.58
N GLY A 404 -19.48 -6.23 -2.15
CA GLY A 404 -19.79 -6.45 -3.55
C GLY A 404 -20.27 -7.86 -3.85
N ARG A 405 -21.24 -7.97 -4.78
CA ARG A 405 -21.86 -9.21 -5.24
C ARG A 405 -21.41 -9.52 -6.66
N PHE A 406 -20.89 -10.72 -6.86
CA PHE A 406 -20.22 -11.15 -8.08
C PHE A 406 -20.59 -12.60 -8.45
N ARG A 407 -20.34 -12.98 -9.71
CA ARG A 407 -20.47 -14.34 -10.22
C ARG A 407 -19.25 -14.65 -11.09
N LEU A 408 -18.50 -15.69 -10.75
CA LEU A 408 -17.42 -16.19 -11.59
C LEU A 408 -18.00 -17.19 -12.61
N LYS A 409 -17.59 -17.09 -13.88
CA LYS A 409 -18.21 -17.83 -14.99
C LYS A 409 -18.20 -19.33 -14.76
N GLY A 410 -19.38 -19.96 -14.87
CA GLY A 410 -19.56 -21.40 -14.61
C GLY A 410 -19.52 -21.81 -13.13
N THR A 411 -19.54 -20.85 -12.19
CA THR A 411 -19.52 -21.09 -10.74
C THR A 411 -20.67 -20.36 -10.02
N ASN A 412 -20.69 -20.43 -8.69
CA ASN A 412 -21.76 -19.89 -7.87
C ASN A 412 -21.70 -18.36 -7.72
N LEU A 413 -22.84 -17.79 -7.32
CA LEU A 413 -22.92 -16.40 -6.88
C LEU A 413 -22.19 -16.27 -5.53
N TYR A 414 -21.44 -15.19 -5.35
CA TYR A 414 -20.77 -14.90 -4.08
C TYR A 414 -20.80 -13.41 -3.76
N VAL A 415 -20.62 -13.11 -2.47
CA VAL A 415 -20.47 -11.76 -1.93
C VAL A 415 -19.14 -11.67 -1.21
N VAL A 416 -18.45 -10.55 -1.38
CA VAL A 416 -17.32 -10.13 -0.54
C VAL A 416 -17.78 -8.97 0.34
N ARG A 417 -17.48 -9.00 1.64
CA ARG A 417 -17.76 -7.90 2.59
C ARG A 417 -16.48 -7.49 3.32
N LEU A 418 -16.25 -6.18 3.43
CA LEU A 418 -15.25 -5.60 4.30
C LEU A 418 -15.76 -5.65 5.74
N GLN A 419 -15.01 -6.29 6.63
CA GLN A 419 -15.36 -6.39 8.04
C GLN A 419 -14.19 -5.91 8.92
N GLN A 420 -14.53 -5.16 9.96
CA GLN A 420 -13.59 -4.77 11.00
C GLN A 420 -14.28 -5.02 12.34
N ILE A 421 -13.99 -6.18 12.93
CA ILE A 421 -14.71 -6.69 14.10
C ILE A 421 -14.05 -6.20 15.38
N THR A 422 -12.71 -6.16 15.38
CA THR A 422 -11.90 -5.56 16.45
C THR A 422 -10.68 -4.86 15.85
N CYS A 423 -9.89 -4.17 16.68
CA CYS A 423 -8.60 -3.60 16.30
C CYS A 423 -7.60 -4.64 15.75
N SER A 424 -7.76 -5.90 16.15
CA SER A 424 -6.92 -7.05 15.83
C SER A 424 -7.55 -8.07 14.88
N GLN A 425 -8.80 -7.83 14.43
CA GLN A 425 -9.49 -8.66 13.45
C GLN A 425 -9.94 -7.79 12.29
N ASN A 426 -9.00 -7.64 11.35
CA ASN A 426 -9.15 -6.88 10.11
C ASN A 426 -9.42 -7.89 8.99
N THR A 427 -10.68 -8.01 8.57
CA THR A 427 -11.13 -9.15 7.77
C THR A 427 -11.82 -8.76 6.46
N ILE A 428 -11.76 -9.66 5.49
CA ILE A 428 -12.67 -9.69 4.35
C ILE A 428 -13.44 -11.01 4.45
N GLU A 429 -14.76 -10.91 4.59
CA GLU A 429 -15.67 -12.05 4.54
C GLU A 429 -16.00 -12.36 3.08
N VAL A 430 -16.12 -13.64 2.78
CA VAL A 430 -16.63 -14.17 1.51
C VAL A 430 -17.77 -15.14 1.83
N THR A 431 -18.98 -14.82 1.40
CA THR A 431 -20.14 -15.72 1.42
C THR A 431 -20.36 -16.28 0.03
N ILE A 432 -20.44 -17.59 -0.12
CA ILE A 432 -20.66 -18.26 -1.40
C ILE A 432 -21.98 -19.03 -1.34
N HIS A 433 -22.87 -18.79 -2.30
CA HIS A 433 -24.14 -19.49 -2.36
C HIS A 433 -23.92 -20.95 -2.75
N HIS A 434 -24.33 -21.89 -1.92
CA HIS A 434 -24.17 -23.31 -2.23
C HIS A 434 -25.26 -23.78 -3.20
N ASN A 435 -24.87 -24.07 -4.44
CA ASN A 435 -25.76 -24.72 -5.41
C ASN A 435 -25.47 -26.22 -5.45
N ILE A 436 -26.42 -27.01 -4.92
CA ILE A 436 -26.39 -28.47 -4.82
C ILE A 436 -26.03 -29.16 -6.15
N SER A 437 -26.37 -28.54 -7.29
CA SER A 437 -26.07 -29.08 -8.62
C SER A 437 -24.59 -29.04 -9.03
N ASN A 438 -23.76 -28.16 -8.42
CA ASN A 438 -22.41 -27.88 -8.91
C ASN A 438 -21.35 -27.78 -7.79
N ASN A 439 -21.31 -28.85 -7.02
CA ASN A 439 -20.48 -29.13 -5.84
C ASN A 439 -18.94 -28.95 -5.97
N ARG A 440 -18.40 -28.56 -7.14
CA ARG A 440 -16.97 -28.22 -7.32
C ARG A 440 -16.68 -26.73 -7.36
N CYS A 441 -17.71 -25.88 -7.39
CA CYS A 441 -17.58 -24.45 -7.70
C CYS A 441 -17.15 -23.55 -6.52
N ASN A 442 -17.43 -23.92 -5.27
CA ASN A 442 -17.12 -23.04 -4.12
C ASN A 442 -15.60 -22.91 -3.88
N LEU A 443 -14.87 -24.03 -3.89
CA LEU A 443 -13.42 -24.03 -3.76
C LEU A 443 -12.74 -23.31 -4.95
N GLN A 444 -13.34 -23.33 -6.15
CA GLN A 444 -12.85 -22.59 -7.31
C GLN A 444 -12.97 -21.07 -7.09
N VAL A 445 -14.10 -20.58 -6.56
CA VAL A 445 -14.26 -19.17 -6.19
C VAL A 445 -13.22 -18.73 -5.14
N LEU A 446 -12.94 -19.56 -4.13
CA LEU A 446 -11.89 -19.25 -3.15
C LEU A 446 -10.47 -19.28 -3.72
N GLN A 447 -10.15 -20.25 -4.58
CA GLN A 447 -8.86 -20.33 -5.25
C GLN A 447 -8.63 -19.11 -6.15
N TYR A 448 -9.67 -18.68 -6.87
CA TYR A 448 -9.69 -17.47 -7.68
C TYR A 448 -9.47 -16.20 -6.84
N LEU A 449 -10.27 -16.00 -5.78
CA LEU A 449 -10.12 -14.85 -4.88
C LEU A 449 -8.75 -14.82 -4.18
N ARG A 450 -8.21 -15.99 -3.81
CA ARG A 450 -6.83 -16.12 -3.32
C ARG A 450 -5.82 -15.67 -4.38
N GLY A 451 -6.00 -16.05 -5.65
CA GLY A 451 -5.14 -15.60 -6.75
C GLY A 451 -5.09 -14.07 -6.86
N LEU A 452 -6.25 -13.42 -6.94
CA LEU A 452 -6.33 -11.95 -6.99
C LEU A 452 -5.69 -11.28 -5.75
N LEU A 453 -5.91 -11.85 -4.56
CA LEU A 453 -5.33 -11.34 -3.31
C LEU A 453 -3.82 -11.54 -3.23
N GLU A 454 -3.28 -12.64 -3.76
CA GLU A 454 -1.83 -12.85 -3.86
C GLU A 454 -1.20 -11.89 -4.87
N GLU A 455 -1.85 -11.60 -5.99
CA GLU A 455 -1.36 -10.58 -6.94
C GLU A 455 -1.35 -9.18 -6.31
N ILE A 456 -2.40 -8.80 -5.56
CA ILE A 456 -2.44 -7.55 -4.79
C ILE A 456 -1.35 -7.57 -3.71
N ARG A 457 -1.15 -8.69 -3.01
CA ARG A 457 -0.10 -8.82 -2.00
C ARG A 457 1.28 -8.63 -2.61
N CYS A 458 1.63 -9.37 -3.65
CA CYS A 458 2.94 -9.31 -4.28
C CYS A 458 3.25 -7.93 -4.89
N MET A 459 2.23 -7.25 -5.44
CA MET A 459 2.39 -5.90 -5.98
C MET A 459 2.62 -4.84 -4.90
N ASP A 460 1.90 -4.94 -3.78
CA ASP A 460 1.67 -3.80 -2.89
C ASP A 460 2.04 -4.05 -1.42
N PHE A 461 1.85 -5.27 -0.93
CA PHE A 461 2.09 -5.61 0.48
C PHE A 461 2.86 -6.94 0.57
N PRO A 462 4.09 -7.03 0.02
CA PRO A 462 4.81 -8.31 -0.13
C PRO A 462 4.90 -9.11 1.17
N GLU A 463 5.08 -8.43 2.30
CA GLU A 463 5.25 -9.02 3.63
C GLU A 463 3.95 -9.06 4.46
N LEU A 464 2.78 -8.87 3.84
CA LEU A 464 1.48 -8.97 4.52
C LEU A 464 1.16 -10.42 4.93
N PRO A 465 1.12 -10.73 6.23
CA PRO A 465 0.68 -12.03 6.67
C PRO A 465 -0.86 -12.07 6.67
N TYR A 466 -1.45 -12.95 5.88
CA TYR A 466 -2.87 -13.28 6.00
C TYR A 466 -3.10 -14.77 6.26
N THR A 467 -4.28 -15.08 6.80
CA THR A 467 -4.82 -16.44 6.97
C THR A 467 -6.22 -16.51 6.38
N CYS A 468 -6.57 -17.63 5.75
CA CYS A 468 -7.88 -17.84 5.14
C CYS A 468 -8.51 -19.15 5.63
N GLY A 469 -9.81 -19.10 5.93
CA GLY A 469 -10.64 -20.28 6.21
C GLY A 469 -11.94 -19.94 6.92
N PRO A 470 -12.73 -20.94 7.33
CA PRO A 470 -14.04 -20.76 7.93
C PRO A 470 -13.95 -20.37 9.40
N ILE A 471 -15.09 -19.94 9.93
CA ILE A 471 -15.28 -19.67 11.35
C ILE A 471 -15.54 -20.99 12.09
N CYS A 472 -15.11 -21.07 13.35
CA CYS A 472 -15.54 -22.11 14.28
C CYS A 472 -16.51 -21.52 15.31
N ASP A 473 -17.79 -21.82 15.20
CA ASP A 473 -18.83 -21.25 16.08
C ASP A 473 -18.64 -21.66 17.55
N THR A 474 -18.10 -22.87 17.80
CA THR A 474 -17.86 -23.37 19.16
C THR A 474 -16.67 -22.71 19.86
N CYS A 475 -15.77 -22.06 19.11
CA CYS A 475 -14.58 -21.39 19.63
C CYS A 475 -14.62 -19.87 19.47
N SER A 476 -15.50 -19.36 18.60
CA SER A 476 -15.81 -17.95 18.55
C SER A 476 -16.54 -17.58 19.84
N SER A 477 -16.17 -16.44 20.42
CA SER A 477 -16.78 -15.88 21.63
C SER A 477 -17.26 -14.47 21.31
N ASP A 478 -18.12 -13.90 22.15
CA ASP A 478 -18.71 -12.57 21.94
C ASP A 478 -17.67 -11.53 21.48
N GLY A 479 -17.75 -11.13 20.21
CA GLY A 479 -16.85 -10.14 19.58
C GLY A 479 -15.52 -10.64 18.99
N LEU A 480 -15.19 -11.93 19.06
CA LEU A 480 -13.95 -12.50 18.47
C LEU A 480 -14.23 -13.75 17.64
N LEU A 481 -14.03 -13.65 16.32
CA LEU A 481 -14.19 -14.78 15.40
C LEU A 481 -13.02 -15.75 15.50
N LYS A 482 -13.29 -17.05 15.62
CA LYS A 482 -12.25 -18.08 15.55
C LYS A 482 -12.08 -18.62 14.15
N ILE A 483 -11.09 -18.11 13.43
CA ILE A 483 -10.80 -18.49 12.04
C ILE A 483 -9.89 -19.73 12.01
N LEU A 484 -10.35 -20.76 11.31
CA LEU A 484 -9.65 -22.03 11.13
C LEU A 484 -8.76 -21.99 9.89
N LYS A 485 -7.44 -21.92 10.06
CA LYS A 485 -6.48 -21.73 8.96
C LYS A 485 -6.47 -22.91 7.97
N ILE A 486 -7.25 -22.82 6.89
CA ILE A 486 -7.15 -23.70 5.71
C ILE A 486 -5.84 -23.42 4.98
N CYS A 487 -5.53 -22.15 4.75
CA CYS A 487 -4.29 -21.69 4.14
C CYS A 487 -3.90 -20.30 4.67
N GLY A 488 -2.77 -19.78 4.23
CA GLY A 488 -2.39 -18.38 4.40
C GLY A 488 -1.53 -17.91 3.23
N HIS A 489 -0.95 -16.72 3.38
CA HIS A 489 0.14 -16.24 2.51
C HIS A 489 1.22 -17.32 2.33
N ASP A 490 1.70 -17.48 1.09
CA ASP A 490 2.75 -18.41 0.67
C ASP A 490 2.47 -19.92 0.89
N GLU A 491 1.35 -20.29 1.52
CA GLU A 491 0.89 -21.68 1.58
C GLU A 491 0.06 -22.04 0.34
N ALA A 492 0.38 -23.16 -0.30
CA ALA A 492 -0.44 -23.73 -1.36
C ALA A 492 -1.87 -23.98 -0.87
N PHE A 493 -2.87 -23.57 -1.67
CA PHE A 493 -4.26 -23.87 -1.35
C PHE A 493 -4.48 -25.41 -1.40
N PRO A 494 -5.19 -26.02 -0.44
CA PRO A 494 -5.41 -27.46 -0.45
C PRO A 494 -6.09 -27.90 -1.76
N ILE A 495 -5.43 -28.79 -2.49
CA ILE A 495 -6.02 -29.44 -3.66
C ILE A 495 -7.26 -30.20 -3.16
N ALA A 496 -8.35 -30.19 -3.93
CA ALA A 496 -9.67 -30.73 -3.55
C ALA A 496 -9.70 -32.23 -3.13
N ASN A 497 -8.57 -32.93 -3.19
CA ASN A 497 -8.38 -34.30 -2.70
C ASN A 497 -7.89 -34.36 -1.24
N MET A 498 -7.49 -33.24 -0.62
CA MET A 498 -7.22 -33.15 0.82
C MET A 498 -8.54 -32.99 1.57
N GLN A 499 -9.25 -34.11 1.75
CA GLN A 499 -10.64 -34.13 2.24
C GLN A 499 -10.82 -33.57 3.65
N CYS A 500 -9.77 -33.54 4.48
CA CYS A 500 -9.79 -32.99 5.83
C CYS A 500 -8.45 -32.32 6.17
N LYS A 501 -8.49 -31.12 6.76
CA LYS A 501 -7.37 -30.49 7.45
C LYS A 501 -7.62 -30.53 8.96
N ALA A 502 -6.92 -31.43 9.65
CA ALA A 502 -6.96 -31.57 11.10
C ALA A 502 -5.80 -30.81 11.76
N PHE A 503 -6.07 -30.07 12.84
CA PHE A 503 -5.04 -29.37 13.61
C PHE A 503 -5.48 -29.04 15.04
N MET A 504 -4.50 -28.73 15.89
CA MET A 504 -4.74 -28.24 17.26
C MET A 504 -4.68 -26.70 17.28
N GLN A 505 -5.62 -26.06 17.96
CA GLN A 505 -5.60 -24.63 18.23
C GLN A 505 -6.15 -24.38 19.64
N GLU A 506 -5.43 -23.63 20.49
CA GLU A 506 -5.85 -23.30 21.86
C GLU A 506 -6.32 -24.50 22.71
N GLY A 507 -5.64 -25.63 22.58
CA GLY A 507 -5.95 -26.86 23.32
C GLY A 507 -7.20 -27.62 22.85
N ARG A 508 -7.87 -27.15 21.79
CA ARG A 508 -8.95 -27.86 21.10
C ARG A 508 -8.45 -28.46 19.79
N TYR A 509 -9.08 -29.55 19.40
CA TYR A 509 -8.86 -30.24 18.14
C TYR A 509 -9.92 -29.79 17.14
N HIS A 510 -9.48 -29.46 15.93
CA HIS A 510 -10.31 -28.98 14.84
C HIS A 510 -10.09 -29.84 13.61
N GLU A 511 -11.19 -30.17 12.92
CA GLU A 511 -11.14 -30.73 11.56
C GLU A 511 -11.97 -29.87 10.64
N VAL A 512 -11.35 -29.42 9.53
CA VAL A 512 -12.05 -28.74 8.45
C VAL A 512 -12.11 -29.70 7.27
N HIS A 513 -13.30 -30.24 7.01
CA HIS A 513 -13.57 -31.13 5.89
C HIS A 513 -13.96 -30.29 4.67
N LEU A 514 -13.08 -30.26 3.67
CA LEU A 514 -13.30 -29.60 2.38
C LEU A 514 -14.02 -30.54 1.41
N THR A 515 -15.03 -31.22 1.94
CA THR A 515 -16.05 -31.91 1.15
C THR A 515 -16.90 -30.88 0.38
N PRO A 516 -17.69 -31.30 -0.61
CA PRO A 516 -18.43 -30.37 -1.46
C PRO A 516 -19.40 -29.41 -0.74
N GLN A 517 -19.82 -29.80 0.45
CA GLN A 517 -20.33 -28.91 1.49
C GLN A 517 -19.27 -28.85 2.59
N LEU A 518 -18.85 -27.65 2.96
CA LEU A 518 -17.93 -27.37 4.06
C LEU A 518 -18.44 -27.96 5.38
N LYS A 519 -17.60 -28.69 6.11
CA LYS A 519 -17.93 -29.16 7.47
C LYS A 519 -16.79 -28.89 8.44
N VAL A 520 -17.12 -28.24 9.55
CA VAL A 520 -16.19 -27.93 10.64
C VAL A 520 -16.55 -28.78 11.86
N THR A 521 -15.58 -29.52 12.40
CA THR A 521 -15.73 -30.18 13.71
C THR A 521 -14.79 -29.54 14.74
N CYS A 522 -15.25 -29.45 15.98
CA CYS A 522 -14.50 -28.91 17.11
C CYS A 522 -14.67 -29.82 18.32
N GLY A 523 -13.56 -30.29 18.90
CA GLY A 523 -13.55 -31.18 20.05
C GLY A 523 -12.56 -30.75 21.13
N LYS A 524 -12.93 -30.94 22.40
CA LYS A 524 -11.95 -31.01 23.50
C LYS A 524 -11.26 -32.37 23.43
N ARG A 525 -9.93 -32.41 23.62
CA ARG A 525 -9.14 -33.64 23.59
C ARG A 525 -9.69 -34.63 24.64
N ARG A 526 -10.25 -35.77 24.20
CA ARG A 526 -10.48 -36.91 25.11
C ARG A 526 -9.11 -37.43 25.54
N THR A 527 -8.80 -37.31 26.83
CA THR A 527 -7.72 -38.09 27.46
C THR A 527 -8.20 -39.53 27.66
N SER A 528 -8.35 -40.26 26.55
CA SER A 528 -8.56 -41.70 26.56
C SER A 528 -7.25 -42.39 26.20
N SER A 529 -6.62 -42.96 27.22
CA SER A 529 -5.53 -43.95 27.19
C SER A 529 -5.17 -44.52 25.80
N CYS A 530 -3.94 -44.26 25.35
CA CYS A 530 -3.33 -45.03 24.26
C CYS A 530 -3.17 -46.49 24.72
N VAL A 531 -4.06 -47.37 24.27
CA VAL A 531 -3.79 -48.80 24.24
C VAL A 531 -3.00 -49.09 22.97
N SER A 532 -1.85 -49.73 23.14
CA SER A 532 -0.97 -50.18 22.08
C SER A 532 -1.63 -51.20 21.15
N SER A 533 -1.47 -51.03 19.85
CA SER A 533 -1.51 -52.14 18.89
C SER A 533 -0.54 -51.86 17.75
N ASP A 534 0.68 -52.39 17.88
CA ASP A 534 1.64 -52.46 16.79
C ASP A 534 1.13 -53.39 15.68
N SER A 535 1.30 -52.98 14.43
CA SER A 535 1.49 -53.90 13.31
C SER A 535 2.30 -53.21 12.22
N ALA A 536 3.57 -53.59 12.09
CA ALA A 536 4.54 -52.96 11.19
C ALA A 536 4.54 -53.56 9.77
N CYS A 537 4.98 -52.75 8.81
CA CYS A 537 5.67 -53.14 7.57
C CYS A 537 6.20 -51.84 6.93
N SER A 538 7.44 -51.66 6.50
CA SER A 538 8.74 -52.35 6.62
C SER A 538 9.69 -51.55 5.69
N LEU A 539 10.92 -51.26 6.12
CA LEU A 539 11.89 -50.42 5.41
C LEU A 539 12.46 -51.06 4.14
N THR A 540 12.90 -50.25 3.16
CA THR A 540 14.27 -50.30 2.61
C THR A 540 14.71 -48.96 2.01
N PRO A 541 15.79 -48.33 2.52
CA PRO A 541 16.58 -47.35 1.77
C PRO A 541 17.73 -48.02 1.01
N ARG A 542 18.28 -47.35 -0.02
CA ARG A 542 19.54 -47.72 -0.69
C ARG A 542 20.46 -46.50 -0.82
N ASP A 543 21.68 -46.67 -0.28
CA ASP A 543 23.00 -46.19 -0.73
C ASP A 543 23.11 -44.82 -1.46
N GLY A 544 24.02 -43.90 -1.14
CA GLY A 544 25.14 -43.91 -0.18
C GLY A 544 26.48 -43.51 -0.84
N ARG A 545 27.12 -42.42 -0.35
CA ARG A 545 28.55 -41.98 -0.47
C ARG A 545 28.64 -40.47 -0.11
N SER A 546 29.17 -40.08 1.06
CA SER A 546 30.60 -39.76 1.35
C SER A 546 31.13 -38.56 0.52
N SER A 547 31.55 -37.42 1.09
CA SER A 547 32.65 -37.22 2.06
C SER A 547 32.46 -35.89 2.82
N SER A 548 32.48 -35.81 4.16
CA SER A 548 33.67 -35.65 5.03
C SER A 548 34.66 -34.56 4.61
N PHE A 549 34.76 -33.46 5.36
CA PHE A 549 36.03 -32.90 5.88
C PHE A 549 35.77 -32.00 7.09
N ILE A 550 36.57 -32.20 8.14
CA ILE A 550 36.66 -31.36 9.34
C ILE A 550 37.93 -30.50 9.19
N ASN A 551 37.91 -29.26 9.68
CA ASN A 551 39.04 -28.49 10.22
C ASN A 551 38.42 -27.29 10.99
N GLU A 552 38.43 -27.30 12.32
CA GLU A 552 39.49 -26.79 13.21
C GLU A 552 39.53 -25.25 13.31
N LEU A 553 39.25 -24.75 14.51
CA LEU A 553 39.38 -23.34 14.88
C LEU A 553 40.85 -22.98 15.05
N VAL A 554 41.23 -21.77 14.63
CA VAL A 554 42.42 -21.07 15.13
C VAL A 554 42.03 -19.67 15.58
N VAL A 555 42.32 -19.36 16.84
CA VAL A 555 42.13 -18.03 17.45
C VAL A 555 43.31 -17.13 17.11
N GLY A 556 43.06 -15.86 16.84
CA GLY A 556 44.09 -14.85 16.61
C GLY A 556 43.68 -13.49 17.15
N GLU A 557 44.33 -13.05 18.23
CA GLU A 557 44.19 -11.71 18.82
C GLU A 557 45.08 -10.69 18.10
N ASN A 558 44.68 -9.40 18.11
CA ASN A 558 45.49 -8.15 18.09
C ASN A 558 44.56 -6.98 17.67
N SER A 559 44.18 -6.01 18.51
CA SER A 559 44.94 -4.96 19.23
C SER A 559 44.95 -3.59 18.51
N ASP A 560 44.37 -2.59 19.16
CA ASP A 560 44.63 -1.13 19.11
C ASP A 560 44.64 -0.33 17.78
N ARG A 561 43.80 0.71 17.71
CA ARG A 561 44.24 2.11 17.99
C ARG A 561 43.13 3.17 17.93
N MET A 562 43.15 4.12 18.88
CA MET A 562 42.43 5.40 18.86
C MET A 562 43.01 6.37 17.82
N THR A 563 42.22 7.34 17.34
CA THR A 563 42.57 8.79 17.34
C THR A 563 41.29 9.63 17.22
N VAL A 564 41.23 10.80 17.88
CA VAL A 564 40.10 11.75 17.86
C VAL A 564 40.52 13.07 17.22
N ILE A 565 39.92 13.44 16.08
CA ILE A 565 39.78 14.79 15.47
C ILE A 565 38.51 14.75 14.58
N GLY A 566 37.61 15.74 14.48
CA GLY A 566 37.52 17.03 15.17
C GLY A 566 36.20 17.79 14.85
N GLU A 567 36.25 19.12 14.87
CA GLU A 567 35.15 20.09 14.70
C GLU A 567 34.43 20.08 13.33
N VAL A 568 33.12 20.41 13.31
CA VAL A 568 32.39 20.81 12.09
C VAL A 568 31.56 22.07 12.38
N HIS A 569 31.76 23.10 11.55
CA HIS A 569 31.08 24.39 11.67
C HIS A 569 29.58 24.35 11.39
N ASN A 570 28.83 25.20 12.09
CA ASN A 570 27.46 25.58 11.76
C ASN A 570 27.39 26.23 10.35
N SER A 571 26.46 25.76 9.52
CA SER A 571 25.99 26.50 8.35
C SER A 571 24.46 26.58 8.35
N THR A 572 23.96 27.82 8.34
CA THR A 572 22.53 28.15 8.36
C THR A 572 21.83 27.71 7.09
N PHE A 573 20.75 26.93 7.23
CA PHE A 573 19.83 26.60 6.14
C PHE A 573 18.70 27.64 6.05
N ASN A 574 18.55 28.27 4.89
CA ASN A 574 17.36 29.07 4.59
C ASN A 574 16.20 28.14 4.20
N MET A 575 15.12 28.17 4.98
CA MET A 575 13.83 27.61 4.57
C MET A 575 13.17 28.55 3.55
N GLN A 576 12.81 28.02 2.37
CA GLN A 576 11.65 28.54 1.65
C GLN A 576 10.41 27.84 2.20
N ARG A 577 9.52 28.64 2.78
CA ARG A 577 8.31 28.19 3.49
C ARG A 577 7.12 28.58 2.63
N THR A 578 6.39 27.61 2.11
CA THR A 578 5.05 27.83 1.55
C THR A 578 4.07 27.89 2.71
N GLU A 579 3.84 29.10 3.23
CA GLU A 579 2.91 29.32 4.34
C GLU A 579 1.45 29.29 3.84
N ALA A 580 0.70 28.27 4.26
CA ALA A 580 -0.76 28.32 4.27
C ALA A 580 -1.20 29.06 5.54
N SER A 581 -1.73 30.27 5.37
CA SER A 581 -2.18 31.12 6.49
C SER A 581 -3.63 30.81 6.87
N PRO A 582 -3.94 30.58 8.17
CA PRO A 582 -5.30 30.68 8.69
C PRO A 582 -5.59 32.13 9.09
N TYR A 583 -6.81 32.62 8.82
CA TYR A 583 -7.32 33.86 9.43
C TYR A 583 -8.75 33.65 9.92
N ASP A 584 -9.00 34.13 11.14
CA ASP A 584 -10.21 33.91 11.89
C ASP A 584 -10.90 35.25 12.23
N THR A 585 -12.22 35.25 12.21
CA THR A 585 -13.15 36.19 12.85
C THR A 585 -13.13 37.73 12.59
N ASN A 586 -14.36 38.22 12.36
CA ASN A 586 -14.96 39.54 12.64
C ASN A 586 -15.15 40.48 11.43
N ALA A 587 -16.24 41.24 11.29
CA ALA A 587 -17.61 41.25 11.83
C ALA A 587 -18.30 42.52 11.25
N GLN A 588 -19.64 42.48 11.10
CA GLN A 588 -20.57 43.63 10.93
C GLN A 588 -20.62 44.44 9.62
N ASN A 589 -21.87 44.57 9.12
CA ASN A 589 -22.48 45.69 8.38
C ASN A 589 -21.96 45.99 6.96
N SER A 590 -22.78 46.39 5.98
CA SER A 590 -24.25 46.53 5.87
C SER A 590 -24.66 46.66 4.39
N GLU A 591 -25.94 46.42 4.10
CA GLU A 591 -26.78 46.95 2.99
C GLU A 591 -26.14 47.77 1.84
N GLY A 592 -26.50 47.52 0.56
CA GLY A 592 -26.00 48.38 -0.52
C GLY A 592 -26.28 47.99 -1.98
N THR A 593 -27.52 47.62 -2.25
CA THR A 593 -28.17 47.37 -3.55
C THR A 593 -27.67 48.18 -4.79
N THR A 594 -27.68 47.52 -5.95
CA THR A 594 -28.06 48.03 -7.31
C THR A 594 -27.12 48.90 -8.18
N THR A 595 -26.63 48.25 -9.25
CA THR A 595 -26.75 48.61 -10.69
C THR A 595 -26.08 49.85 -11.32
N ARG A 596 -25.15 49.55 -12.24
CA ARG A 596 -25.26 49.73 -13.72
C ARG A 596 -25.26 51.16 -14.30
N GLU A 597 -24.15 51.54 -14.91
CA GLU A 597 -23.96 52.02 -16.30
C GLU A 597 -22.44 52.30 -16.49
N ARG A 598 -21.67 51.70 -17.41
CA ARG A 598 -21.71 51.51 -18.87
C ARG A 598 -21.17 52.72 -19.67
N ALA A 599 -20.03 52.46 -20.32
CA ALA A 599 -19.43 53.15 -21.48
C ALA A 599 -18.60 54.43 -21.26
N GLY A 600 -17.50 54.51 -22.00
CA GLY A 600 -16.72 55.73 -22.23
C GLY A 600 -15.21 55.58 -22.01
N ASP A 601 -14.48 55.31 -23.09
CA ASP A 601 -13.18 55.92 -23.43
C ASP A 601 -11.93 55.61 -22.55
N THR A 602 -10.67 55.63 -23.03
CA THR A 602 -10.09 55.62 -24.40
C THR A 602 -8.58 55.32 -24.29
N LEU A 603 -8.02 54.58 -25.26
CA LEU A 603 -6.58 54.47 -25.65
C LEU A 603 -5.47 54.67 -24.58
N GLN A 604 -4.77 53.60 -24.21
CA GLN A 604 -3.46 53.25 -24.81
C GLN A 604 -3.03 51.81 -24.51
#